data_AF-A0A2V9PBQ1-F1
#
_entry.id   AF-A0A2V9PBQ1-F1
#
_cell.length_a   1.000
_cell.length_b   1.000
_cell.length_c   1.000
_cell.angle_alpha   90.00
_cell.angle_beta   90.00
_cell.angle_gamma   90.00
#
_symmetry.space_group_name_H-M   'P 1'
#
loop_
_entity.id
_entity.type
_entity.pdbx_description
1 polymer ?
#
loop_
_entity_poly.entity_id
_entity_poly.type
_entity_poly.pdbx_seq_one_letter_code
_entity_poly.pdbx_strand_id
1 'polypeptide(L)'
;MSDAEIKQKLLGYWSSPRHGYHIAADGIIYMCPRKYATTTNRWAVKDGRFYWGGGPHTIVTMNDKKFVYRQIGGEGRTATLIRGTKEEVDPD
;
A
#
# COMPACT_ATOMS: atom_id res chain seq x y z
N MET A 1 8.46 -14.92 2.86
CA MET A 1 8.80 -13.61 3.43
C MET A 1 8.20 -13.53 4.80
N SER A 2 8.98 -13.07 5.77
CA SER A 2 8.54 -12.70 7.11
C SER A 2 7.74 -11.39 7.09
N ASP A 3 7.00 -11.11 8.15
CA ASP A 3 6.26 -9.85 8.31
C ASP A 3 7.19 -8.63 8.26
N ALA A 4 8.40 -8.75 8.81
CA ALA A 4 9.39 -7.68 8.80
C ALA A 4 9.85 -7.36 7.37
N GLU A 5 10.15 -8.37 6.56
CA GLU A 5 10.54 -8.18 5.15
C GLU A 5 9.41 -7.54 4.33
N ILE A 6 8.17 -7.97 4.54
CA ILE A 6 6.99 -7.40 3.86
C ILE A 6 6.82 -5.94 4.27
N LYS A 7 6.89 -5.62 5.56
CA LYS A 7 6.79 -4.24 6.06
C LYS A 7 7.84 -3.36 5.41
N GLN A 8 9.11 -3.78 5.42
CA GLN A 8 10.20 -3.02 4.80
C GLN A 8 9.96 -2.78 3.30
N LYS A 9 9.48 -3.79 2.57
CA LYS A 9 9.15 -3.63 1.15
C LYS A 9 7.93 -2.74 0.90
N LEU A 10 6.98 -2.65 1.81
CA LEU A 10 5.79 -1.81 1.65
C LEU A 10 6.07 -0.32 1.83
N LEU A 11 7.05 0.05 2.66
CA LEU A 11 7.32 1.47 2.94
C LEU A 11 7.68 2.24 1.66
N GLY A 12 7.14 3.45 1.53
CA GLY A 12 7.42 4.36 0.45
C GLY A 12 6.20 4.77 -0.38
N TYR A 13 6.46 5.26 -1.58
CA TYR A 13 5.45 5.86 -2.46
C TYR A 13 5.02 4.89 -3.57
N TRP A 14 3.72 4.91 -3.82
CA TRP A 14 3.05 3.96 -4.69
C TRP A 14 1.95 4.62 -5.50
N SER A 15 1.74 4.18 -6.72
CA SER A 15 0.63 4.62 -7.57
C SER A 15 -0.27 3.47 -7.96
N SER A 16 -1.56 3.74 -7.96
CA SER A 16 -2.58 2.97 -8.66
C SER A 16 -3.03 3.75 -9.90
N PRO A 17 -3.84 3.18 -10.81
CA PRO A 17 -4.38 3.94 -11.93
C PRO A 17 -5.21 5.17 -11.54
N ARG A 18 -5.69 5.25 -10.29
CA ARG A 18 -6.57 6.33 -9.82
C ARG A 18 -5.92 7.27 -8.81
N HIS A 19 -5.05 6.77 -7.94
CA HIS A 19 -4.53 7.51 -6.79
C HIS A 19 -3.07 7.14 -6.49
N GLY A 20 -2.34 8.13 -5.99
CA GLY A 20 -1.07 7.94 -5.31
C GLY A 20 -1.26 7.64 -3.82
N TYR A 21 -0.29 6.93 -3.24
CA TYR A 21 -0.27 6.58 -1.83
C TYR A 21 1.15 6.64 -1.26
N HIS A 22 1.27 7.15 -0.03
CA HIS A 22 2.47 6.99 0.80
C HIS A 22 2.14 6.02 1.93
N ILE A 23 2.73 4.82 1.87
CA ILE A 23 2.65 3.83 2.94
C ILE A 23 3.80 4.12 3.91
N ALA A 24 3.48 4.74 5.05
CA ALA A 24 4.44 5.26 6.00
C ALA A 24 4.68 4.29 7.18
N ALA A 25 5.86 4.40 7.80
CA ALA A 25 6.28 3.54 8.90
C ALA A 25 5.46 3.70 10.19
N ASP A 26 4.68 4.79 10.30
CA ASP A 26 3.74 5.06 11.38
C ASP A 26 2.47 4.20 11.34
N GLY A 27 2.33 3.32 10.33
CA GLY A 27 1.15 2.47 10.15
C GLY A 27 0.01 3.17 9.40
N ILE A 28 0.26 4.33 8.79
CA ILE A 28 -0.71 5.07 7.98
C ILE A 28 -0.38 5.00 6.49
N ILE A 29 -1.42 4.84 5.69
CA ILE A 29 -1.42 5.06 4.25
C ILE A 29 -2.05 6.42 4.01
N TYR A 30 -1.25 7.37 3.57
CA TYR A 30 -1.72 8.67 3.12
C TYR A 30 -2.07 8.59 1.64
N MET A 31 -3.25 9.05 1.25
CA MET A 31 -3.53 9.31 -0.15
C MET A 31 -2.74 10.54 -0.60
N CYS A 32 -2.22 10.53 -1.82
CA CYS A 32 -1.39 11.59 -2.39
C CYS A 32 -2.06 12.23 -3.62
N PRO A 33 -1.78 13.52 -3.91
CA PRO A 33 -0.86 14.41 -3.18
C PRO A 33 -1.41 14.84 -1.81
N ARG A 34 -0.57 14.83 -0.77
CA ARG A 34 -0.94 15.09 0.64
C ARG A 34 -1.42 16.51 0.88
N LYS A 35 -1.03 17.48 0.03
CA LYS A 35 -1.53 18.85 0.11
C LYS A 35 -3.03 18.98 -0.18
N TYR A 36 -3.61 18.04 -0.93
CA TYR A 36 -5.03 18.08 -1.33
C TYR A 36 -5.83 16.94 -0.72
N ALA A 37 -5.20 15.80 -0.47
CA ALA A 37 -5.85 14.61 0.03
C ALA A 37 -6.03 14.65 1.56
N THR A 38 -7.27 14.44 2.01
CA THR A 38 -7.60 14.30 3.44
C THR A 38 -7.77 12.85 3.88
N THR A 39 -7.86 11.92 2.92
CA THR A 39 -8.07 10.50 3.20
C THR A 39 -6.80 9.82 3.70
N THR A 40 -6.91 9.15 4.84
CA THR A 40 -5.89 8.26 5.39
C THR A 40 -6.47 6.91 5.73
N ASN A 41 -5.70 5.84 5.58
CA ASN A 41 -6.06 4.50 6.04
C ASN A 41 -4.99 3.95 6.98
N ARG A 42 -5.35 3.03 7.87
CA ARG A 42 -4.36 2.26 8.64
C ARG A 42 -3.89 1.06 7.84
N TRP A 43 -2.65 0.66 8.04
CA TRP A 43 -2.12 -0.59 7.51
C TRP A 43 -1.35 -1.41 8.55
N ALA A 44 -1.30 -2.71 8.33
CA ALA A 44 -0.51 -3.63 9.11
C ALA A 44 -0.09 -4.84 8.27
N VAL A 45 0.89 -5.57 8.77
CA VAL A 45 1.23 -6.91 8.27
C VAL A 45 1.24 -7.84 9.47
N LYS A 46 0.54 -8.96 9.33
CA LYS A 46 0.46 -10.03 10.34
C LYS A 46 0.33 -11.37 9.64
N ASP A 47 1.13 -12.35 10.04
CA ASP A 47 1.08 -13.73 9.54
C ASP A 47 1.17 -13.80 8.00
N GLY A 48 2.06 -13.00 7.41
CA GLY A 48 2.29 -12.91 5.96
C GLY A 48 1.16 -12.21 5.18
N ARG A 49 0.16 -11.66 5.86
CA ARG A 49 -0.98 -10.96 5.23
C ARG A 49 -0.88 -9.46 5.38
N PHE A 50 -1.34 -8.74 4.37
CA PHE A 50 -1.44 -7.29 4.38
C PHE A 50 -2.84 -6.87 4.79
N TYR A 51 -2.95 -5.88 5.67
CA TYR A 51 -4.21 -5.31 6.12
C TYR A 51 -4.29 -3.85 5.69
N TRP A 52 -5.37 -3.46 5.02
CA TRP A 52 -5.67 -2.08 4.63
C TRP A 52 -7.02 -1.69 5.20
N GLY A 53 -7.07 -0.65 6.03
CA GLY A 53 -8.31 -0.19 6.65
C GLY A 53 -8.97 -1.25 7.54
N GLY A 54 -8.18 -2.21 8.03
CA GLY A 54 -8.66 -3.38 8.79
C GLY A 54 -9.05 -4.60 7.94
N GLY A 55 -9.19 -4.46 6.61
CA GLY A 55 -9.51 -5.56 5.71
C GLY A 55 -8.29 -6.44 5.39
N PRO A 56 -8.37 -7.77 5.52
CA PRO A 56 -7.26 -8.67 5.19
C PRO A 56 -7.09 -8.85 3.67
N HIS A 57 -5.84 -8.94 3.23
CA HIS A 57 -5.48 -9.16 1.83
C HIS A 57 -4.34 -10.17 1.72
N THR A 58 -4.42 -11.04 0.71
CA THR A 58 -3.32 -11.91 0.30
C THR A 58 -2.34 -11.11 -0.57
N ILE A 59 -1.05 -11.26 -0.33
CA ILE A 59 0.00 -10.72 -1.19
C ILE A 59 0.18 -11.69 -2.36
N VAL A 60 -0.15 -11.25 -3.57
CA VAL A 60 -0.02 -12.04 -4.81
C VAL A 60 1.36 -11.86 -5.43
N THR A 61 1.88 -10.64 -5.41
CA THR A 61 3.23 -10.33 -5.90
C THR A 61 3.80 -9.16 -5.11
N MET A 62 5.04 -9.24 -4.70
CA MET A 62 5.74 -8.12 -4.08
C MET A 62 7.20 -8.14 -4.50
N ASN A 63 7.63 -7.05 -5.12
CA ASN A 63 9.02 -6.76 -5.41
C ASN A 63 9.25 -5.25 -5.29
N ASP A 64 10.44 -4.80 -5.64
CA ASP A 64 10.84 -3.41 -5.40
C ASP A 64 10.07 -2.42 -6.31
N LYS A 65 9.47 -2.90 -7.41
CA LYS A 65 8.73 -2.09 -8.40
C LYS A 65 7.21 -2.25 -8.33
N LYS A 66 6.71 -3.37 -7.80
CA LYS A 66 5.30 -3.75 -7.92
C LYS A 66 4.81 -4.46 -6.66
N PHE A 67 3.62 -4.07 -6.21
CA PHE A 67 2.88 -4.73 -5.15
C PHE A 67 1.47 -5.06 -5.63
N VAL A 68 1.17 -6.36 -5.72
CA VAL A 68 -0.15 -6.89 -6.11
C VAL A 68 -0.74 -7.62 -4.90
N TYR A 69 -1.95 -7.25 -4.54
CA TYR A 69 -2.66 -7.85 -3.41
C TYR A 69 -4.11 -8.10 -3.77
N ARG A 70 -4.71 -9.11 -3.14
CA ARG A 70 -6.09 -9.53 -3.36
C ARG A 70 -6.85 -9.49 -2.06
N GLN A 71 -8.02 -8.86 -2.06
CA GLN A 71 -8.91 -8.81 -0.90
C GLN A 71 -9.35 -10.23 -0.50
N ILE A 72 -9.31 -10.51 0.80
CA ILE A 72 -9.86 -11.73 1.38
C ILE A 72 -11.28 -11.40 1.88
N GLY A 73 -12.28 -12.14 1.40
CA GLY A 73 -13.69 -11.78 1.59
C GLY A 73 -14.15 -10.62 0.69
N GLY A 74 -15.44 -10.29 0.75
CA GLY A 74 -16.04 -9.32 -0.18
C GLY A 74 -16.02 -9.80 -1.63
N GLU A 75 -15.78 -8.90 -2.59
CA GLU A 75 -15.73 -9.20 -4.03
C GLU A 75 -14.42 -9.86 -4.50
N GLY A 76 -13.43 -10.04 -3.62
CA GLY A 76 -12.15 -10.68 -3.98
C GLY A 76 -11.31 -9.90 -5.00
N ARG A 77 -11.48 -8.57 -5.06
CA ARG A 77 -10.79 -7.71 -6.05
C ARG A 77 -9.27 -7.78 -5.87
N THR A 78 -8.56 -7.78 -6.99
CA THR A 78 -7.09 -7.69 -7.04
C THR A 78 -6.69 -6.27 -7.39
N ALA A 79 -5.81 -5.68 -6.59
CA ALA A 79 -5.25 -4.36 -6.82
C ALA A 79 -3.75 -4.46 -7.13
N THR A 80 -3.27 -3.50 -7.91
CA THR A 80 -1.85 -3.35 -8.24
C THR A 80 -1.41 -1.95 -7.87
N LEU A 81 -0.29 -1.87 -7.16
CA LEU A 81 0.46 -0.66 -6.89
C LEU A 81 1.82 -0.75 -7.58
N ILE A 82 2.21 0.33 -8.25
CA ILE A 82 3.51 0.52 -8.87
C ILE A 82 4.33 1.45 -8.01
N ARG A 83 5.59 1.10 -7.75
CA ARG A 83 6.50 1.96 -6.99
C ARG A 83 6.73 3.26 -7.75
N GLY A 84 6.67 4.39 -7.05
CA GLY A 84 7.09 5.68 -7.56
C GLY A 84 8.00 6.40 -6.56
N THR A 85 8.53 7.55 -6.96
CA THR A 85 9.23 8.47 -6.05
C THR A 85 8.25 9.38 -5.31
N LYS A 86 8.75 10.16 -4.34
CA LYS A 86 7.94 11.21 -3.70
C LYS A 86 7.45 12.20 -4.75
N GLU A 87 8.33 12.67 -5.62
CA GLU A 87 8.06 13.73 -6.60
C GLU A 87 7.01 13.31 -7.63
N GLU A 88 6.97 12.02 -7.99
CA GLU A 88 5.97 11.47 -8.93
C GLU A 88 4.59 11.28 -8.27
N VAL A 89 4.55 10.84 -7.01
CA VAL A 89 3.33 10.37 -6.34
C VAL A 89 2.71 11.45 -5.44
N ASP A 90 3.55 12.23 -4.78
CA ASP A 90 3.22 13.28 -3.82
C ASP A 90 4.00 14.57 -4.13
N PRO A 91 3.76 15.18 -5.31
CA PRO A 91 4.38 16.46 -5.65
C PRO A 91 3.90 17.55 -4.70
N ASP A 92 4.84 18.38 -4.25
CA ASP A 92 4.59 19.54 -3.39
C ASP A 92 3.64 20.56 -4.06
#